data_AF-A0A960JW12-F1
#
_entry.id   AF-A0A960JW12-F1
#
_cell.length_a   1.000
_cell.length_b   1.000
_cell.length_c   1.000
_cell.angle_alpha   90.00
_cell.angle_beta   90.00
_cell.angle_gamma   90.00
#
_symmetry.space_group_name_H-M   'P 1'
#
loop_
_entity.id
_entity.type
_entity.pdbx_description
1 polymer ?
#
loop_
_entity_poly.entity_id
_entity_poly.type
_entity_poly.pdbx_seq_one_letter_code
_entity_poly.pdbx_strand_id
1 'polypeptide(L)'
;VAPQPEGYDDIVVVAMEPVRKGSVLGDVELVGIDGTPMAMLPPQGSERVIVKWNPYCGFCSGIARTLSELHADLAGTGVDLLLVSFGDVSAKAEAAKSFAETSGIELPIAFGSSEFDPLVGVGTPSGYHVSSTGEVLAETAHGSIEVPALVADVAGVTLNEGTAEDGSTVKYLGRSDGLCAPDMEVTPGEWVSTRVYRIGDYHIGIRVDSEATGLVLDQVFAGARVHDERAGHSYMVALPGAQALLDASGGEDRGESAERDSLEHADDTSGASRGLSLLVVQGGAMTVRSRNPARVIRALLARLDTDLDERPLPSGQVRVVDQAVVMGDEAVLLPRSVNGFAPRLQPELARMGAALVDVERPVVDLDAGCLVVEPLRTKHNVELVQRLADSAPESALELPPVESGRYPIRSWSTLRIGVNGVTPLSGAEAAAAMVSSVFKTGEPAQRVREVGEVFATGRLRGLGFWYHDEASFFTTLQAAVGWTHSEDTA
;
A
#
# COMPACT_ATOMS: atom_id res chain seq x y z
N VAL A 1 18.45 -21.55 37.82
CA VAL A 1 18.08 -20.12 37.72
C VAL A 1 19.25 -19.44 37.06
N ALA A 2 19.13 -19.10 35.77
CA ALA A 2 20.18 -18.37 35.06
C ALA A 2 20.20 -16.91 35.57
N PRO A 3 21.38 -16.28 35.71
CA PRO A 3 21.46 -14.90 36.15
C PRO A 3 20.84 -13.98 35.08
N GLN A 4 19.93 -13.10 35.52
CA GLN A 4 19.43 -12.05 34.65
C GLN A 4 20.54 -11.03 34.37
N PRO A 5 20.68 -10.56 33.13
CA PRO A 5 21.61 -9.48 32.82
C PRO A 5 21.12 -8.19 33.48
N GLU A 6 21.92 -7.67 34.41
CA GLU A 6 21.77 -6.33 34.98
C GLU A 6 22.02 -5.29 33.88
N GLY A 7 21.08 -4.36 33.64
CA GLY A 7 21.29 -3.25 32.69
C GLY A 7 20.08 -2.64 31.99
N TYR A 8 18.83 -2.97 32.34
CA TYR A 8 17.63 -2.42 31.68
C TYR A 8 16.68 -1.65 32.62
N ASP A 9 17.16 -1.14 33.74
CA ASP A 9 16.30 -0.55 34.79
C ASP A 9 15.78 0.88 34.49
N ASP A 10 16.15 1.52 33.38
CA ASP A 10 15.70 2.88 33.06
C ASP A 10 15.07 3.04 31.66
N ILE A 11 14.31 2.05 31.18
CA ILE A 11 13.34 2.33 30.10
C ILE A 11 12.05 2.84 30.75
N VAL A 12 11.98 4.16 30.93
CA VAL A 12 10.72 4.84 31.23
C VAL A 12 9.87 4.82 29.96
N VAL A 13 8.97 3.84 29.85
CA VAL A 13 7.90 3.87 28.85
C VAL A 13 6.92 4.96 29.29
N VAL A 14 7.12 6.18 28.81
CA VAL A 14 6.10 7.23 28.92
C VAL A 14 5.01 6.86 27.92
N ALA A 15 3.91 6.31 28.42
CA ALA A 15 2.70 6.16 27.63
C ALA A 15 2.25 7.58 27.23
N MET A 16 2.51 7.97 25.98
CA MET A 16 1.95 9.19 25.44
C MET A 16 0.45 8.96 25.26
N GLU A 17 -0.38 9.67 26.03
CA GLU A 17 -1.82 9.69 25.76
C GLU A 17 -2.05 10.29 24.37
N PRO A 18 -2.93 9.71 23.54
CA PRO A 18 -3.29 10.32 22.27
C PRO A 18 -3.91 11.70 22.52
N VAL A 19 -3.48 12.68 21.72
CA VAL A 19 -4.05 14.04 21.71
C VAL A 19 -5.54 13.95 21.40
N ARG A 20 -6.37 14.60 22.22
CA ARG A 20 -7.83 14.63 22.11
C ARG A 20 -8.35 16.02 22.46
N LYS A 21 -9.65 16.25 22.30
CA LYS A 21 -10.31 17.46 22.80
C LYS A 21 -9.97 17.69 24.29
N GLY A 22 -9.59 18.92 24.63
CA GLY A 22 -9.15 19.34 25.96
C GLY A 22 -7.68 19.01 26.29
N SER A 23 -6.95 18.30 25.43
CA SER A 23 -5.49 18.18 25.55
C SER A 23 -4.83 19.55 25.35
N VAL A 24 -3.66 19.75 25.96
CA VAL A 24 -2.84 20.96 25.78
C VAL A 24 -1.58 20.58 25.03
N LEU A 25 -1.39 21.18 23.84
CA LEU A 25 -0.19 21.05 23.04
C LEU A 25 0.87 22.06 23.48
N GLY A 26 2.12 21.61 23.55
CA GLY A 26 3.26 22.51 23.68
C GLY A 26 3.54 23.22 22.36
N ASP A 27 4.05 24.46 22.44
CA ASP A 27 4.56 25.12 21.26
C ASP A 27 5.93 24.55 20.89
N VAL A 28 6.19 24.49 19.58
CA VAL A 28 7.43 23.97 19.02
C VAL A 28 7.89 24.95 17.95
N GLU A 29 9.19 25.24 17.92
CA GLU A 29 9.77 26.05 16.86
C GLU A 29 9.76 25.27 15.55
N LEU A 30 9.13 25.84 14.53
CA LEU A 30 9.07 25.29 13.19
C LEU A 30 9.76 26.24 12.20
N VAL A 31 10.06 25.70 11.03
CA VAL A 31 10.62 26.46 9.91
C VAL A 31 9.68 26.36 8.73
N GLY A 32 9.29 27.48 8.15
CA GLY A 32 8.49 27.56 6.94
C GLY A 32 9.22 27.05 5.70
N ILE A 33 8.48 26.88 4.60
CA ILE A 33 9.02 26.40 3.31
C ILE A 33 10.15 27.26 2.73
N ASP A 34 10.18 28.54 3.09
CA ASP A 34 11.18 29.54 2.68
C ASP A 34 12.30 29.72 3.72
N GLY A 35 12.30 28.93 4.79
CA GLY A 35 13.27 29.04 5.89
C GLY A 35 12.87 30.03 6.99
N THR A 36 11.70 30.66 6.90
CA THR A 36 11.25 31.60 7.94
C THR A 36 10.87 30.89 9.24
N PRO A 37 11.20 31.44 10.42
CA PRO A 37 10.72 30.87 11.68
C PRO A 37 9.20 30.96 11.78
N MET A 38 8.55 29.88 12.20
CA MET A 38 7.12 29.79 12.44
C MET A 38 6.84 29.16 13.80
N ALA A 39 5.80 29.64 14.49
CA ALA A 39 5.28 29.00 15.70
C ALA A 39 4.18 28.01 15.32
N MET A 40 4.13 26.87 16.01
CA MET A 40 3.07 25.89 15.82
C MET A 40 1.74 26.44 16.35
N LEU A 41 1.76 27.01 17.56
CA LEU A 41 0.58 27.61 18.17
C LEU A 41 0.22 28.98 17.55
N PRO A 42 -1.06 29.36 17.56
CA PRO A 42 -1.47 30.67 17.05
C PRO A 42 -1.07 31.81 17.98
N PRO A 43 -1.00 33.06 17.47
CA PRO A 43 -0.82 34.25 18.29
C PRO A 43 -1.84 34.38 19.43
N GLN A 44 -1.49 35.11 20.49
CA GLN A 44 -2.40 35.34 21.62
C GLN A 44 -3.76 35.89 21.18
N GLY A 45 -4.83 35.26 21.67
CA GLY A 45 -6.21 35.68 21.38
C GLY A 45 -6.74 35.22 20.02
N SER A 46 -6.03 34.32 19.33
CA SER A 46 -6.47 33.70 18.09
C SER A 46 -6.49 32.17 18.20
N GLU A 47 -7.08 31.54 17.19
CA GLU A 47 -7.21 30.10 17.08
C GLU A 47 -6.58 29.63 15.76
N ARG A 48 -6.23 28.35 15.69
CA ARG A 48 -5.66 27.75 14.48
C ARG A 48 -6.08 26.31 14.32
N VAL A 49 -6.30 25.90 13.08
CA VAL A 49 -6.36 24.49 12.70
C VAL A 49 -4.96 24.06 12.29
N ILE A 50 -4.37 23.15 13.07
CA ILE A 50 -3.09 22.51 12.76
C ILE A 50 -3.39 21.19 12.08
N VAL A 51 -2.79 20.96 10.91
CA VAL A 51 -2.91 19.69 10.19
C VAL A 51 -1.54 19.06 10.10
N LYS A 52 -1.35 17.92 10.78
CA LYS A 52 -0.18 17.07 10.56
C LYS A 52 -0.23 16.55 9.13
N TRP A 53 0.73 16.95 8.32
CA TRP A 53 0.76 16.75 6.89
C TRP A 53 2.11 16.17 6.46
N ASN A 54 2.13 15.45 5.34
CA ASN A 54 3.35 14.87 4.80
C ASN A 54 3.32 14.99 3.27
N PRO A 55 4.33 15.64 2.63
CA PRO A 55 4.37 15.78 1.16
C PRO A 55 4.43 14.44 0.43
N TYR A 56 4.83 13.38 1.15
CA TYR A 56 4.91 12.03 0.63
C TYR A 56 3.62 11.21 0.80
N CYS A 57 2.63 11.70 1.56
CA CYS A 57 1.39 10.97 1.82
C CYS A 57 0.32 11.33 0.78
N GLY A 58 -0.20 10.33 0.07
CA GLY A 58 -1.24 10.56 -0.95
C GLY A 58 -2.56 11.10 -0.42
N PHE A 59 -2.92 10.81 0.83
CA PHE A 59 -4.06 11.43 1.50
C PHE A 59 -3.84 12.92 1.74
N CYS A 60 -2.64 13.30 2.19
CA CYS A 60 -2.23 14.69 2.38
C CYS A 60 -2.26 15.48 1.07
N SER A 61 -1.78 14.90 -0.03
CA SER A 61 -1.89 15.51 -1.36
C SER A 61 -3.35 15.63 -1.80
N GLY A 62 -4.17 14.60 -1.58
CA GLY A 62 -5.59 14.58 -1.98
C GLY A 62 -6.44 15.64 -1.30
N ILE A 63 -6.16 15.97 -0.04
CA ILE A 63 -6.92 17.02 0.68
C ILE A 63 -6.39 18.44 0.47
N ALA A 64 -5.19 18.61 -0.10
CA ALA A 64 -4.55 19.92 -0.16
C ALA A 64 -5.39 20.96 -0.92
N ARG A 65 -6.04 20.56 -2.03
CA ARG A 65 -6.92 21.46 -2.78
C ARG A 65 -8.13 21.89 -1.95
N THR A 66 -8.81 20.93 -1.33
CA THR A 66 -9.94 21.22 -0.43
C THR A 66 -9.52 22.15 0.70
N LEU A 67 -8.36 21.91 1.32
CA LEU A 67 -7.84 22.80 2.38
C LEU A 67 -7.51 24.20 1.87
N SER A 68 -7.00 24.32 0.63
CA SER A 68 -6.73 25.61 -0.01
C SER A 68 -8.01 26.39 -0.30
N GLU A 69 -9.06 25.72 -0.77
CA GLU A 69 -10.39 26.31 -0.98
C GLU A 69 -10.99 26.81 0.35
N LEU A 70 -10.85 26.02 1.42
CA LEU A 70 -11.34 26.37 2.76
C LEU A 70 -10.50 27.43 3.46
N HIS A 71 -9.25 27.65 3.05
CA HIS A 71 -8.31 28.52 3.76
C HIS A 71 -8.83 29.96 3.89
N ALA A 72 -9.44 30.49 2.83
CA ALA A 72 -10.01 31.84 2.83
C ALA A 72 -11.24 31.96 3.74
N ASP A 73 -12.13 30.96 3.73
CA ASP A 73 -13.32 30.93 4.58
C ASP A 73 -12.94 30.81 6.06
N LEU A 74 -11.95 29.97 6.37
CA LEU A 74 -11.41 29.81 7.72
C LEU A 74 -10.77 31.12 8.23
N ALA A 75 -9.96 31.78 7.39
CA ALA A 75 -9.39 33.08 7.74
C ALA A 75 -10.49 34.14 8.02
N GLY A 76 -11.62 34.06 7.32
CA GLY A 76 -12.79 34.90 7.53
C GLY A 76 -13.45 34.76 8.92
N THR A 77 -13.25 33.62 9.61
CA THR A 77 -13.72 33.39 10.98
C THR A 77 -12.68 33.78 12.04
N GLY A 78 -11.50 34.25 11.63
CA GLY A 78 -10.39 34.61 12.53
C GLY A 78 -9.57 33.41 12.99
N VAL A 79 -9.73 32.25 12.33
CA VAL A 79 -8.96 31.03 12.58
C VAL A 79 -7.94 30.85 11.46
N ASP A 80 -6.68 30.58 11.82
CA ASP A 80 -5.62 30.31 10.84
C ASP A 80 -5.52 28.81 10.49
N LEU A 81 -4.95 28.46 9.34
CA LEU A 81 -4.63 27.08 8.98
C LEU A 81 -3.11 26.93 8.95
N LEU A 82 -2.57 25.83 9.49
CA LEU A 82 -1.14 25.52 9.36
C LEU A 82 -0.93 24.03 9.08
N LEU A 83 -0.27 23.71 7.98
CA LEU A 83 0.22 22.36 7.72
C LEU A 83 1.57 22.17 8.41
N VAL A 84 1.72 21.12 9.22
CA VAL A 84 2.98 20.81 9.92
C VAL A 84 3.52 19.44 9.51
N SER A 85 4.81 19.35 9.21
CA SER A 85 5.46 18.06 8.91
C SER A 85 6.72 17.87 9.76
N PHE A 86 6.81 16.75 10.46
CA PHE A 86 7.95 16.40 11.31
C PHE A 86 8.87 15.36 10.63
N GLY A 87 10.18 15.52 10.79
CA GLY A 87 11.23 14.61 10.28
C GLY A 87 12.44 15.35 9.74
N ASP A 88 13.05 14.86 8.65
CA ASP A 88 14.11 15.58 7.93
C ASP A 88 13.53 16.86 7.30
N VAL A 89 13.82 17.99 7.95
CA VAL A 89 13.33 19.31 7.56
C VAL A 89 13.74 19.67 6.13
N SER A 90 14.99 19.40 5.74
CA SER A 90 15.48 19.78 4.41
C SER A 90 14.81 18.94 3.32
N ALA A 91 14.73 17.63 3.51
CA ALA A 91 14.10 16.74 2.55
C ALA A 91 12.58 17.02 2.40
N LYS A 92 11.90 17.33 3.51
CA LYS A 92 10.47 17.66 3.50
C LYS A 92 10.17 19.03 2.90
N ALA A 93 11.00 20.03 3.19
CA ALA A 93 10.86 21.36 2.59
C ALA A 93 11.03 21.29 1.07
N GLU A 94 12.00 20.53 0.57
CA GLU A 94 12.21 20.35 -0.87
C GLU A 94 11.03 19.64 -1.54
N ALA A 95 10.54 18.55 -0.94
CA ALA A 95 9.37 17.84 -1.45
C ALA A 95 8.10 18.70 -1.42
N ALA A 96 7.93 19.55 -0.40
CA ALA A 96 6.80 20.48 -0.34
C ALA A 96 6.89 21.59 -1.40
N LYS A 97 8.10 22.07 -1.75
CA LYS A 97 8.29 23.03 -2.86
C LYS A 97 7.89 22.42 -4.19
N SER A 98 8.40 21.23 -4.47
CA SER A 98 8.03 20.47 -5.68
C SER A 98 6.52 20.23 -5.74
N PHE A 99 5.89 19.90 -4.61
CA PHE A 99 4.43 19.77 -4.51
C PHE A 99 3.71 21.09 -4.83
N ALA A 100 4.12 22.21 -4.24
CA ALA A 100 3.51 23.52 -4.47
C ALA A 100 3.65 23.96 -5.94
N GLU A 101 4.83 23.79 -6.53
CA GLU A 101 5.09 24.10 -7.94
C GLU A 101 4.23 23.26 -8.89
N THR A 102 4.05 21.97 -8.58
CA THR A 102 3.30 21.05 -9.45
C THR A 102 1.78 21.20 -9.31
N SER A 103 1.29 21.49 -8.11
CA SER A 103 -0.15 21.59 -7.82
C SER A 103 -0.71 23.01 -7.96
N GLY A 104 0.15 24.03 -7.91
CA GLY A 104 -0.25 25.43 -7.82
C GLY A 104 -0.94 25.79 -6.50
N ILE A 105 -0.84 24.94 -5.47
CA ILE A 105 -1.46 25.15 -4.17
C ILE A 105 -0.48 25.84 -3.23
N GLU A 106 -0.85 27.03 -2.77
CA GLU A 106 -0.13 27.78 -1.75
C GLU A 106 -0.87 27.67 -0.42
N LEU A 107 -0.34 26.84 0.47
CA LEU A 107 -0.79 26.71 1.86
C LEU A 107 0.40 26.99 2.80
N PRO A 108 0.16 27.57 3.99
CA PRO A 108 1.21 27.72 5.00
C PRO A 108 1.67 26.35 5.48
N ILE A 109 2.93 26.00 5.20
CA ILE A 109 3.56 24.74 5.59
C ILE A 109 4.78 25.04 6.44
N ALA A 110 4.88 24.36 7.57
CA ALA A 110 6.00 24.45 8.50
C ALA A 110 6.57 23.06 8.84
N PHE A 111 7.87 23.01 9.13
CA PHE A 111 8.64 21.79 9.32
C PHE A 111 9.32 21.79 10.68
N GLY A 112 9.31 20.64 11.35
CA GLY A 112 9.97 20.44 12.65
C GLY A 112 10.77 19.14 12.70
N SER A 113 11.68 19.02 13.68
CA SER A 113 12.39 17.76 13.93
C SER A 113 11.44 16.74 14.59
N SER A 114 11.58 15.46 14.22
CA SER A 114 10.82 14.37 14.84
C SER A 114 11.10 14.20 16.34
N GLU A 115 12.25 14.69 16.84
CA GLU A 115 12.58 14.69 18.27
C GLU A 115 11.60 15.53 19.11
N PHE A 116 10.99 16.54 18.51
CA PHE A 116 10.08 17.48 19.16
C PHE A 116 8.66 17.41 18.59
N ASP A 117 8.28 16.33 17.89
CA ASP A 117 6.91 16.15 17.39
C ASP A 117 5.95 16.03 18.59
N PRO A 118 5.04 16.97 18.85
CA PRO A 118 4.08 16.84 19.95
C PRO A 118 2.88 15.94 19.57
N LEU A 119 2.84 15.46 18.32
CA LEU A 119 1.76 14.66 17.72
C LEU A 119 2.23 13.21 17.43
N VAL A 120 3.16 12.69 18.23
CA VAL A 120 3.75 11.33 18.04
C VAL A 120 2.68 10.26 18.00
N GLY A 121 2.90 9.23 17.17
CA GLY A 121 2.04 8.05 17.10
C GLY A 121 0.75 8.27 16.30
N VAL A 122 0.47 9.49 15.84
CA VAL A 122 -0.65 9.79 14.95
C VAL A 122 -0.17 9.89 13.50
N GLY A 123 -0.86 9.18 12.62
CA GLY A 123 -0.62 9.19 11.18
C GLY A 123 -0.98 10.52 10.52
N THR A 124 -0.70 10.62 9.21
CA THR A 124 -1.05 11.80 8.39
C THR A 124 -2.14 11.43 7.37
N PRO A 125 -3.06 12.34 7.03
CA PRO A 125 -3.29 13.62 7.68
C PRO A 125 -4.00 13.46 9.04
N SER A 126 -3.72 14.35 9.98
CA SER A 126 -4.49 14.50 11.22
C SER A 126 -4.67 15.97 11.57
N GLY A 127 -5.83 16.35 12.10
CA GLY A 127 -6.27 17.73 12.26
C GLY A 127 -6.64 18.07 13.70
N TYR A 128 -6.24 19.26 14.14
CA TYR A 128 -6.40 19.76 15.50
C TYR A 128 -6.81 21.22 15.46
N HIS A 129 -8.00 21.55 15.97
CA HIS A 129 -8.40 22.95 16.19
C HIS A 129 -7.92 23.38 17.59
N VAL A 130 -7.04 24.37 17.66
CA VAL A 130 -6.33 24.76 18.88
C VAL A 130 -6.48 26.24 19.19
N SER A 131 -6.50 26.56 20.48
CA SER A 131 -6.42 27.93 20.99
C SER A 131 -4.97 28.43 21.09
N SER A 132 -4.79 29.72 21.36
CA SER A 132 -3.48 30.33 21.62
C SER A 132 -2.76 29.81 22.86
N THR A 133 -3.44 29.06 23.74
CA THR A 133 -2.80 28.39 24.89
C THR A 133 -2.46 26.93 24.61
N GLY A 134 -2.69 26.46 23.37
CA GLY A 134 -2.46 25.09 22.95
C GLY A 134 -3.59 24.12 23.30
N GLU A 135 -4.71 24.58 23.85
CA GLU A 135 -5.85 23.71 24.15
C GLU A 135 -6.55 23.27 22.86
N VAL A 136 -6.78 21.97 22.71
CA VAL A 136 -7.53 21.38 21.59
C VAL A 136 -9.02 21.56 21.81
N LEU A 137 -9.67 22.38 20.97
CA LEU A 137 -11.04 22.86 21.13
C LEU A 137 -12.11 21.91 20.56
N ALA A 138 -11.74 21.15 19.53
CA ALA A 138 -12.62 20.22 18.82
C ALA A 138 -12.16 18.76 18.98
N GLU A 139 -13.01 17.80 18.58
CA GLU A 139 -12.56 16.42 18.42
C GLU A 139 -11.45 16.36 17.37
N THR A 140 -10.45 15.50 17.60
CA THR A 140 -9.33 15.36 16.67
C THR A 140 -9.80 14.63 15.43
N ALA A 141 -9.36 15.12 14.28
CA ALA A 141 -9.74 14.57 12.98
C ALA A 141 -8.62 13.70 12.41
N HIS A 142 -8.96 12.56 11.83
CA HIS A 142 -7.99 11.63 11.28
C HIS A 142 -8.34 11.25 9.83
N GLY A 143 -7.32 11.36 8.98
CA GLY A 143 -7.40 10.94 7.58
C GLY A 143 -8.07 11.94 6.64
N SER A 144 -8.13 11.57 5.36
CA SER A 144 -8.51 12.48 4.26
C SER A 144 -9.99 12.88 4.24
N ILE A 145 -10.82 12.32 5.11
CA ILE A 145 -12.26 12.64 5.21
C ILE A 145 -12.49 13.59 6.37
N GLU A 146 -12.06 13.20 7.58
CA GLU A 146 -12.34 13.96 8.79
C GLU A 146 -11.58 15.28 8.84
N VAL A 147 -10.35 15.33 8.30
CA VAL A 147 -9.52 16.54 8.35
C VAL A 147 -10.14 17.71 7.57
N PRO A 148 -10.56 17.56 6.30
CA PRO A 148 -11.33 18.60 5.63
C PRO A 148 -12.64 18.92 6.34
N ALA A 149 -13.32 17.92 6.91
CA ALA A 149 -14.60 18.13 7.60
C ALA A 149 -14.44 18.99 8.86
N LEU A 150 -13.38 18.77 9.64
CA LEU A 150 -13.01 19.63 10.76
C LEU A 150 -12.77 21.07 10.30
N VAL A 151 -11.98 21.25 9.23
CA VAL A 151 -11.65 22.60 8.74
C VAL A 151 -12.92 23.33 8.26
N ALA A 152 -13.81 22.62 7.56
CA ALA A 152 -15.07 23.17 7.08
C ALA A 152 -16.05 23.51 8.22
N ASP A 153 -16.14 22.65 9.25
CA ASP A 153 -16.96 22.91 10.44
C ASP A 153 -16.49 24.18 11.17
N VAL A 154 -15.19 24.33 11.37
CA VAL A 154 -14.59 25.53 11.99
C VAL A 154 -14.78 26.77 11.10
N ALA A 155 -14.74 26.63 9.79
CA ALA A 155 -15.05 27.69 8.84
C ALA A 155 -16.56 27.99 8.71
N GLY A 156 -17.43 27.15 9.28
CA GLY A 156 -18.89 27.29 9.17
C GLY A 156 -19.44 27.04 7.76
N VAL A 157 -18.74 26.25 6.95
CA VAL A 157 -19.11 25.94 5.56
C VAL A 157 -19.45 24.46 5.38
N THR A 158 -20.30 24.16 4.40
CA THR A 158 -20.59 22.78 4.03
C THR A 158 -19.61 22.33 2.95
N LEU A 159 -18.90 21.22 3.19
CA LEU A 159 -18.04 20.62 2.19
C LEU A 159 -18.84 20.18 0.97
N ASN A 160 -18.31 20.49 -0.22
CA ASN A 160 -18.70 19.78 -1.42
C ASN A 160 -17.96 18.44 -1.45
N GLU A 161 -18.67 17.34 -1.16
CA GLU A 161 -18.10 15.98 -1.17
C GLU A 161 -17.62 15.53 -2.57
N GLY A 162 -17.79 16.37 -3.58
CA GLY A 162 -17.36 16.11 -4.95
C GLY A 162 -18.47 15.47 -5.75
N THR A 163 -19.05 16.26 -6.64
CA THR A 163 -19.87 15.78 -7.73
C THR A 163 -19.01 15.66 -8.98
N ALA A 164 -19.10 14.54 -9.68
CA ALA A 164 -18.54 14.38 -11.01
C ALA A 164 -19.25 15.31 -12.01
N GLU A 165 -18.69 15.49 -13.21
CA GLU A 165 -19.29 16.31 -14.26
C GLU A 165 -20.72 15.87 -14.64
N ASP A 166 -21.05 14.59 -14.42
CA ASP A 166 -22.38 14.01 -14.63
C ASP A 166 -23.33 14.15 -13.42
N GLY A 167 -22.89 14.83 -12.35
CA GLY A 167 -23.66 15.04 -11.11
C GLY A 167 -23.67 13.86 -10.13
N SER A 168 -22.97 12.76 -10.42
CA SER A 168 -22.83 11.63 -9.48
C SER A 168 -21.85 11.95 -8.35
N THR A 169 -22.08 11.40 -7.16
CA THR A 169 -21.14 11.52 -6.03
C THR A 169 -19.87 10.71 -6.33
N VAL A 170 -18.71 11.36 -6.24
CA VAL A 170 -17.41 10.71 -6.41
C VAL A 170 -16.96 10.12 -5.08
N LYS A 171 -16.55 8.86 -5.09
CA LYS A 171 -15.86 8.23 -3.97
C LYS A 171 -14.36 8.27 -4.19
N TYR A 172 -13.61 8.30 -3.11
CA TYR A 172 -12.15 8.23 -3.14
C TYR A 172 -11.70 7.00 -2.35
N LEU A 173 -10.66 6.32 -2.83
CA LEU A 173 -10.06 5.20 -2.12
C LEU A 173 -9.29 5.70 -0.89
N GLY A 174 -10.00 5.89 0.22
CA GLY A 174 -9.44 5.90 1.56
C GLY A 174 -9.33 4.48 2.08
N ARG A 175 -8.20 4.07 2.66
CA ARG A 175 -8.25 2.99 3.65
C ARG A 175 -9.25 3.39 4.74
N SER A 176 -9.80 2.42 5.46
CA SER A 176 -10.89 2.58 6.43
C SER A 176 -10.62 3.53 7.61
N ASP A 177 -9.49 4.23 7.62
CA ASP A 177 -9.09 5.29 8.55
C ASP A 177 -8.49 6.53 7.85
N GLY A 178 -8.25 6.51 6.53
CA GLY A 178 -7.65 7.61 5.76
C GLY A 178 -6.24 8.03 6.22
N LEU A 179 -5.56 7.20 7.03
CA LEU A 179 -4.27 7.51 7.63
C LEU A 179 -3.11 6.82 6.90
N CYS A 180 -2.06 7.58 6.59
CA CYS A 180 -0.73 7.05 6.34
C CYS A 180 -0.10 6.68 7.69
N ALA A 181 0.48 5.48 7.79
CA ALA A 181 1.23 5.06 8.98
C ALA A 181 2.35 6.09 9.31
N PRO A 182 2.63 6.34 10.60
CA PRO A 182 3.76 7.18 10.99
C PRO A 182 5.07 6.58 10.44
N ASP A 183 5.99 7.45 10.00
CA ASP A 183 7.38 7.10 9.65
C ASP A 183 7.64 6.30 8.36
N MET A 184 6.69 6.27 7.42
CA MET A 184 6.96 5.68 6.11
C MET A 184 7.83 6.60 5.25
N GLU A 185 9.14 6.33 5.23
CA GLU A 185 10.05 6.84 4.20
C GLU A 185 9.67 6.23 2.84
N VAL A 186 9.57 7.09 1.82
CA VAL A 186 9.25 6.66 0.45
C VAL A 186 10.42 5.86 -0.11
N THR A 187 10.11 4.78 -0.82
CA THR A 187 11.12 4.04 -1.58
C THR A 187 11.76 4.98 -2.61
N PRO A 188 13.10 5.08 -2.66
CA PRO A 188 13.78 5.97 -3.60
C PRO A 188 13.37 5.68 -5.04
N GLY A 189 12.83 6.70 -5.70
CA GLY A 189 12.39 6.72 -7.09
C GLY A 189 11.80 8.09 -7.41
N GLU A 190 12.20 8.69 -8.53
CA GLU A 190 11.66 9.97 -8.99
C GLU A 190 10.27 9.72 -9.56
N TRP A 191 9.24 9.90 -8.73
CA TRP A 191 7.85 9.78 -9.15
C TRP A 191 7.42 11.05 -9.86
N VAL A 192 7.19 10.96 -11.18
CA VAL A 192 7.04 12.12 -12.06
C VAL A 192 5.64 12.73 -12.03
N SER A 193 4.58 11.93 -11.92
CA SER A 193 3.21 12.45 -11.91
C SER A 193 2.21 11.48 -11.27
N THR A 194 0.99 11.97 -11.05
CA THR A 194 -0.17 11.17 -10.63
C THR A 194 -1.19 11.12 -11.78
N ARG A 195 -1.62 9.92 -12.16
CA ARG A 195 -2.76 9.69 -13.07
C ARG A 195 -4.00 9.36 -12.26
N VAL A 196 -5.15 9.90 -12.64
CA VAL A 196 -6.42 9.62 -11.96
C VAL A 196 -7.36 8.91 -12.92
N TYR A 197 -7.95 7.81 -12.45
CA TYR A 197 -8.88 6.99 -13.21
C TYR A 197 -10.22 6.89 -12.47
N ARG A 198 -11.31 7.00 -13.23
CA ARG A 198 -12.66 6.70 -12.74
C ARG A 198 -12.96 5.21 -12.91
N ILE A 199 -13.01 4.48 -11.79
CA ILE A 199 -13.31 3.04 -11.75
C ILE A 199 -14.58 2.84 -10.92
N GLY A 200 -15.70 2.60 -11.61
CA GLY A 200 -17.03 2.63 -10.98
C GLY A 200 -17.33 4.03 -10.45
N ASP A 201 -17.70 4.11 -9.17
CA ASP A 201 -17.98 5.37 -8.48
C ASP A 201 -16.73 6.03 -7.90
N TYR A 202 -15.55 5.43 -8.10
CA TYR A 202 -14.31 5.87 -7.46
C TYR A 202 -13.41 6.65 -8.42
N HIS A 203 -12.83 7.74 -7.94
CA HIS A 203 -11.64 8.36 -8.54
C HIS A 203 -10.40 7.85 -7.81
N ILE A 204 -9.47 7.29 -8.58
CA ILE A 204 -8.31 6.56 -8.04
C ILE A 204 -7.04 7.16 -8.63
N GLY A 205 -6.23 7.76 -7.76
CA GLY A 205 -4.92 8.25 -8.13
C GLY A 205 -3.84 7.17 -8.09
N ILE A 206 -3.01 7.14 -9.13
CA ILE A 206 -1.86 6.24 -9.29
C ILE A 206 -0.64 7.08 -9.65
N ARG A 207 0.40 7.07 -8.80
CA ARG A 207 1.68 7.69 -9.14
C ARG A 207 2.45 6.83 -10.12
N VAL A 208 3.14 7.49 -11.03
CA VAL A 208 3.95 6.85 -12.07
C VAL A 208 5.38 7.38 -12.03
N ASP A 209 6.33 6.50 -12.34
CA ASP A 209 7.76 6.82 -12.43
C ASP A 209 8.14 7.54 -13.73
N SER A 210 7.29 7.50 -14.75
CA SER A 210 7.54 8.14 -16.04
C SER A 210 6.25 8.44 -16.80
N GLU A 211 6.32 9.34 -17.80
CA GLU A 211 5.22 9.59 -18.73
C GLU A 211 4.81 8.31 -19.47
N ALA A 212 5.80 7.51 -19.89
CA ALA A 212 5.56 6.26 -20.59
C ALA A 212 4.77 5.26 -19.73
N THR A 213 5.09 5.13 -18.44
CA THR A 213 4.29 4.32 -17.50
C THR A 213 2.87 4.85 -17.40
N GLY A 214 2.70 6.18 -17.35
CA GLY A 214 1.39 6.83 -17.39
C GLY A 214 0.58 6.46 -18.64
N LEU A 215 1.20 6.50 -19.83
CA LEU A 215 0.55 6.14 -21.09
C LEU A 215 0.17 4.65 -21.17
N VAL A 216 0.98 3.75 -20.61
CA VAL A 216 0.62 2.33 -20.50
C VAL A 216 -0.63 2.18 -19.63
N LEU A 217 -0.68 2.84 -18.47
CA LEU A 217 -1.87 2.81 -17.60
C LEU A 217 -3.10 3.45 -18.26
N ASP A 218 -2.93 4.54 -19.03
CA ASP A 218 -4.01 5.15 -19.82
C ASP A 218 -4.61 4.14 -20.82
N GLN A 219 -3.81 3.25 -21.40
CA GLN A 219 -4.30 2.18 -22.27
C GLN A 219 -4.90 0.98 -21.51
N VAL A 220 -4.36 0.63 -20.33
CA VAL A 220 -4.93 -0.40 -19.45
C VAL A 220 -6.34 0.02 -19.03
N PHE A 221 -6.53 1.28 -18.64
CA PHE A 221 -7.80 1.86 -18.23
C PHE A 221 -8.41 2.75 -19.33
N ALA A 222 -8.40 2.27 -20.57
CA ALA A 222 -8.84 3.05 -21.74
C ALA A 222 -10.20 3.73 -21.52
N GLY A 223 -10.21 5.07 -21.66
CA GLY A 223 -11.40 5.91 -21.51
C GLY A 223 -11.82 6.20 -20.06
N ALA A 224 -11.07 5.73 -19.06
CA ALA A 224 -11.37 5.98 -17.64
C ALA A 224 -10.58 7.16 -17.05
N ARG A 225 -9.59 7.72 -17.77
CA ARG A 225 -8.77 8.82 -17.26
C ARG A 225 -9.62 10.07 -17.00
N VAL A 226 -9.45 10.67 -15.83
CA VAL A 226 -10.08 11.93 -15.42
C VAL A 226 -9.05 12.89 -14.83
N HIS A 227 -9.39 14.16 -14.72
CA HIS A 227 -8.59 15.14 -14.00
C HIS A 227 -9.30 15.48 -12.69
N ASP A 228 -8.85 14.89 -11.58
CA ASP A 228 -9.37 15.18 -10.25
C ASP A 228 -8.25 15.09 -9.22
N GLU A 229 -7.68 16.24 -8.87
CA GLU A 229 -6.56 16.32 -7.94
C GLU A 229 -6.92 15.88 -6.51
N ARG A 230 -8.22 15.85 -6.17
CA ARG A 230 -8.69 15.39 -4.85
C ARG A 230 -8.47 13.90 -4.64
N ALA A 231 -8.31 13.14 -5.72
CA ALA A 231 -8.08 11.70 -5.64
C ALA A 231 -6.74 11.34 -5.00
N GLY A 232 -5.79 12.29 -4.91
CA GLY A 232 -4.47 12.03 -4.33
C GLY A 232 -3.78 10.87 -5.05
N HIS A 233 -3.18 9.94 -4.30
CA HIS A 233 -2.74 8.65 -4.84
C HIS A 233 -2.83 7.52 -3.82
N SER A 234 -3.33 6.36 -4.25
CA SER A 234 -3.45 5.14 -3.44
C SER A 234 -2.42 4.07 -3.83
N TYR A 235 -1.86 4.21 -5.04
CA TYR A 235 -0.93 3.25 -5.63
C TYR A 235 0.22 3.99 -6.31
N MET A 236 1.36 3.32 -6.45
CA MET A 236 2.49 3.79 -7.23
C MET A 236 2.98 2.64 -8.11
N VAL A 237 3.15 2.93 -9.39
CA VAL A 237 3.51 1.94 -10.41
C VAL A 237 4.76 2.42 -11.14
N ALA A 238 5.78 1.58 -11.18
CA ALA A 238 6.96 1.79 -11.99
C ALA A 238 7.08 0.69 -13.03
N LEU A 239 7.25 1.04 -14.30
CA LEU A 239 7.43 0.11 -15.41
C LEU A 239 8.68 0.49 -16.22
N PRO A 240 9.89 0.19 -15.73
CA PRO A 240 11.12 0.43 -16.48
C PRO A 240 11.06 -0.33 -17.82
N GLY A 241 11.02 0.41 -18.93
CA GLY A 241 10.79 -0.14 -20.27
C GLY A 241 9.41 0.13 -20.88
N ALA A 242 8.53 0.87 -20.19
CA ALA A 242 7.23 1.28 -20.71
C ALA A 242 7.32 1.93 -22.10
N GLN A 243 8.36 2.73 -22.38
CA GLN A 243 8.54 3.34 -23.69
C GLN A 243 8.71 2.31 -24.81
N ALA A 244 9.55 1.29 -24.61
CA ALA A 244 9.75 0.23 -25.58
C ALA A 244 8.46 -0.57 -25.85
N LEU A 245 7.63 -0.74 -24.81
CA LEU A 245 6.31 -1.40 -24.93
C LEU A 245 5.32 -0.59 -25.78
N LEU A 246 5.34 0.74 -25.63
CA LEU A 246 4.54 1.65 -26.44
C LEU A 246 5.01 1.65 -27.90
N ASP A 247 6.32 1.71 -28.13
CA ASP A 247 6.90 1.74 -29.47
C ASP A 247 6.59 0.46 -30.25
N ALA A 248 6.66 -0.71 -29.60
CA ALA A 248 6.29 -1.99 -30.18
C ALA A 248 4.79 -2.07 -30.55
N SER A 249 3.94 -1.33 -29.83
CA SER A 249 2.49 -1.31 -30.06
C SER A 249 2.06 -0.36 -31.19
N GLY A 250 2.88 0.64 -31.53
CA GLY A 250 2.57 1.65 -32.56
C GLY A 250 3.08 1.32 -33.97
N GLY A 251 3.77 0.18 -34.14
CA GLY A 251 4.49 -0.18 -35.36
C GLY A 251 3.66 -0.78 -36.51
N GLU A 252 2.38 -1.11 -36.31
CA GLU A 252 1.61 -1.84 -37.34
C GLU A 252 1.07 -0.95 -38.48
N ASP A 253 1.21 0.38 -38.42
CA ASP A 253 0.66 1.30 -39.44
C ASP A 253 1.67 2.32 -40.00
N ARG A 254 2.98 2.12 -39.78
CA ARG A 254 4.04 2.91 -40.42
C ARG A 254 4.66 2.12 -41.57
N GLY A 255 4.18 2.39 -42.78
CA GLY A 255 4.64 1.77 -44.02
C GLY A 255 6.16 1.76 -44.21
N GLU A 256 6.63 0.73 -44.94
CA GLU A 256 7.99 0.24 -45.23
C GLU A 256 9.07 1.27 -45.67
N SER A 257 8.80 2.58 -45.64
CA SER A 257 9.69 3.62 -46.14
C SER A 257 10.69 4.22 -45.14
N ALA A 258 10.68 3.83 -43.86
CA ALA A 258 11.54 4.43 -42.82
C ALA A 258 12.72 3.56 -42.33
N GLU A 259 12.83 2.30 -42.77
CA GLU A 259 13.83 1.34 -42.25
C GLU A 259 15.30 1.60 -42.65
N ARG A 260 15.61 2.67 -43.41
CA ARG A 260 16.98 2.89 -43.92
C ARG A 260 17.80 4.00 -43.25
N ASP A 261 17.20 4.85 -42.42
CA ASP A 261 17.92 5.99 -41.81
C ASP A 261 18.19 5.85 -40.29
N SER A 262 17.73 4.78 -39.65
CA SER A 262 17.83 4.62 -38.19
C SER A 262 19.05 3.81 -37.69
N LEU A 263 19.96 3.42 -38.58
CA LEU A 263 21.08 2.52 -38.26
C LEU A 263 22.35 3.20 -37.72
N GLU A 264 22.44 4.54 -37.68
CA GLU A 264 23.69 5.23 -37.31
C GLU A 264 23.72 5.87 -35.90
N HIS A 265 22.68 5.71 -35.05
CA HIS A 265 22.65 6.31 -33.70
C HIS A 265 22.30 5.33 -32.56
N ALA A 266 22.40 4.01 -32.80
CA ALA A 266 21.91 2.98 -31.87
C ALA A 266 22.90 2.53 -30.76
N ASP A 267 24.02 3.24 -30.55
CA ASP A 267 25.11 2.72 -29.70
C ASP A 267 25.13 3.27 -28.25
N ASP A 268 24.13 4.05 -27.82
CA ASP A 268 24.05 4.58 -26.43
C ASP A 268 22.75 4.22 -25.67
N THR A 269 21.84 3.46 -26.28
CA THR A 269 20.60 2.96 -25.63
C THR A 269 20.73 1.56 -25.02
N SER A 270 21.89 0.89 -25.12
CA SER A 270 22.14 -0.41 -24.48
C SER A 270 22.24 -0.33 -22.95
N GLY A 271 22.19 0.89 -22.39
CA GLY A 271 22.06 1.17 -20.96
C GLY A 271 20.61 1.40 -20.51
N ALA A 272 19.58 1.15 -21.34
CA ALA A 272 18.19 1.10 -20.91
C ALA A 272 18.07 0.03 -19.82
N SER A 273 18.11 0.51 -18.58
CA SER A 273 18.31 -0.31 -17.41
C SER A 273 17.24 -1.38 -17.37
N ARG A 274 17.67 -2.64 -17.20
CA ARG A 274 16.80 -3.79 -16.89
C ARG A 274 16.24 -3.64 -15.47
N GLY A 275 15.59 -2.51 -15.22
CA GLY A 275 14.95 -2.18 -13.97
C GLY A 275 13.79 -3.14 -13.71
N LEU A 276 13.49 -3.34 -12.44
CA LEU A 276 12.33 -4.14 -12.06
C LEU A 276 11.10 -3.25 -12.08
N SER A 277 10.03 -3.76 -12.66
CA SER A 277 8.70 -3.19 -12.52
C SER A 277 8.24 -3.33 -11.07
N LEU A 278 7.63 -2.29 -10.52
CA LEU A 278 7.25 -2.20 -9.11
C LEU A 278 5.77 -1.85 -8.97
N LEU A 279 5.09 -2.54 -8.06
CA LEU A 279 3.86 -2.06 -7.44
C LEU A 279 4.14 -1.72 -5.99
N VAL A 280 4.00 -0.44 -5.65
CA VAL A 280 4.07 0.03 -4.27
C VAL A 280 2.67 0.50 -3.88
N VAL A 281 2.16 -0.04 -2.79
CA VAL A 281 0.88 0.41 -2.24
C VAL A 281 1.11 1.53 -1.25
N GLN A 282 0.08 2.32 -0.98
CA GLN A 282 0.12 3.37 0.01
C GLN A 282 0.67 2.88 1.36
N GLY A 283 1.59 3.66 1.93
CA GLY A 283 2.41 3.24 3.07
C GLY A 283 3.71 2.55 2.67
N GLY A 284 4.24 2.82 1.46
CA GLY A 284 5.60 2.46 1.03
C GLY A 284 5.91 0.97 0.89
N ALA A 285 4.95 0.09 1.20
CA ALA A 285 5.15 -1.35 1.09
C ALA A 285 5.19 -1.74 -0.40
N MET A 286 6.37 -2.17 -0.85
CA MET A 286 6.52 -2.81 -2.15
C MET A 286 5.82 -4.17 -2.09
N THR A 287 4.75 -4.33 -2.88
CA THR A 287 3.93 -5.54 -2.91
C THR A 287 4.37 -6.50 -4.00
N VAL A 288 4.74 -5.97 -5.17
CA VAL A 288 5.24 -6.76 -6.30
C VAL A 288 6.49 -6.12 -6.87
N ARG A 289 7.49 -6.97 -7.13
CA ARG A 289 8.75 -6.61 -7.79
C ARG A 289 9.02 -7.65 -8.87
N SER A 290 8.90 -7.26 -10.13
CA SER A 290 8.87 -8.20 -11.25
C SER A 290 9.64 -7.68 -12.45
N ARG A 291 10.22 -8.57 -13.25
CA ARG A 291 10.68 -8.22 -14.62
C ARG A 291 9.56 -8.27 -15.64
N ASN A 292 8.41 -8.85 -15.27
CA ASN A 292 7.24 -8.96 -16.10
C ASN A 292 6.26 -7.81 -15.78
N PRO A 293 6.10 -6.83 -16.69
CA PRO A 293 5.20 -5.69 -16.48
C PRO A 293 3.74 -6.12 -16.30
N ALA A 294 3.30 -7.19 -16.98
CA ALA A 294 1.93 -7.70 -16.82
C ALA A 294 1.66 -8.21 -15.40
N ARG A 295 2.68 -8.74 -14.72
CA ARG A 295 2.54 -9.17 -13.32
C ARG A 295 2.22 -8.00 -12.40
N VAL A 296 2.91 -6.88 -12.57
CA VAL A 296 2.65 -5.63 -11.83
C VAL A 296 1.25 -5.09 -12.12
N ILE A 297 0.83 -5.09 -13.38
CA ILE A 297 -0.52 -4.64 -13.76
C ILE A 297 -1.61 -5.57 -13.22
N ARG A 298 -1.44 -6.90 -13.30
CA ARG A 298 -2.39 -7.87 -12.73
C ARG A 298 -2.50 -7.73 -11.22
N ALA A 299 -1.38 -7.50 -10.53
CA ALA A 299 -1.36 -7.25 -9.09
C ALA A 299 -2.11 -5.96 -8.71
N LEU A 300 -1.91 -4.89 -9.49
CA LEU A 300 -2.66 -3.64 -9.33
C LEU A 300 -4.16 -3.89 -9.50
N LEU A 301 -4.57 -4.59 -10.57
CA LEU A 301 -5.97 -4.89 -10.85
C LEU A 301 -6.59 -5.77 -9.74
N ALA A 302 -5.90 -6.81 -9.28
CA ALA A 302 -6.37 -7.64 -8.17
C ALA A 302 -6.49 -6.85 -6.87
N ARG A 303 -5.60 -5.87 -6.66
CA ARG A 303 -5.68 -4.98 -5.51
C ARG A 303 -6.87 -4.03 -5.61
N LEU A 304 -7.10 -3.43 -6.77
CA LEU A 304 -8.28 -2.61 -7.04
C LEU A 304 -9.56 -3.42 -6.81
N ASP A 305 -9.61 -4.66 -7.28
CA ASP A 305 -10.73 -5.57 -7.00
C ASP A 305 -10.92 -5.86 -5.52
N THR A 306 -9.86 -5.86 -4.72
CA THR A 306 -9.95 -6.10 -3.28
C THR A 306 -10.39 -4.84 -2.52
N ASP A 307 -9.93 -3.67 -2.96
CA ASP A 307 -10.16 -2.40 -2.27
C ASP A 307 -11.51 -1.77 -2.67
N LEU A 308 -11.99 -2.00 -3.90
CA LEU A 308 -13.26 -1.48 -4.41
C LEU A 308 -14.44 -2.44 -4.19
N ASP A 309 -14.18 -3.73 -3.99
CA ASP A 309 -15.23 -4.73 -3.87
C ASP A 309 -15.63 -4.99 -2.41
N GLU A 310 -16.72 -4.36 -1.99
CA GLU A 310 -17.35 -4.59 -0.69
C GLU A 310 -18.18 -5.88 -0.64
N ARG A 311 -18.23 -6.67 -1.73
CA ARG A 311 -19.10 -7.85 -1.76
C ARG A 311 -18.72 -8.86 -0.68
N PRO A 312 -19.74 -9.42 0.01
CA PRO A 312 -19.51 -10.52 0.91
C PRO A 312 -19.00 -11.73 0.11
N LEU A 313 -18.01 -12.42 0.67
CA LEU A 313 -17.59 -13.69 0.13
C LEU A 313 -18.72 -14.71 0.27
N PRO A 314 -18.82 -15.71 -0.63
CA PRO A 314 -19.69 -16.85 -0.45
C PRO A 314 -19.49 -17.52 0.92
N SER A 315 -20.53 -18.21 1.42
CA SER A 315 -20.41 -19.03 2.63
C SER A 315 -19.24 -20.02 2.50
N GLY A 316 -18.52 -20.25 3.59
CA GLY A 316 -17.33 -21.11 3.62
C GLY A 316 -16.04 -20.46 3.10
N GLN A 317 -16.11 -19.28 2.45
CA GLN A 317 -14.92 -18.57 1.99
C GLN A 317 -14.45 -17.50 2.98
N VAL A 318 -13.14 -17.35 3.06
CA VAL A 318 -12.45 -16.33 3.87
C VAL A 318 -11.33 -15.68 3.09
N ARG A 319 -11.06 -14.40 3.36
CA ARG A 319 -9.81 -13.76 2.94
C ARG A 319 -8.76 -14.00 4.01
N VAL A 320 -7.54 -14.31 3.61
CA VAL A 320 -6.42 -14.44 4.54
C VAL A 320 -5.35 -13.40 4.24
N VAL A 321 -4.50 -13.08 5.20
CA VAL A 321 -3.36 -12.16 5.00
C VAL A 321 -2.05 -12.89 4.67
N ASP A 322 -2.11 -14.22 4.61
CA ASP A 322 -0.99 -15.08 4.23
C ASP A 322 -0.61 -14.89 2.76
N GLN A 323 0.68 -15.10 2.45
CA GLN A 323 1.19 -15.15 1.09
C GLN A 323 0.88 -16.52 0.49
N ALA A 324 0.04 -16.55 -0.54
CA ALA A 324 -0.21 -17.77 -1.29
C ALA A 324 0.88 -18.00 -2.36
N VAL A 325 1.28 -19.26 -2.52
CA VAL A 325 2.11 -19.74 -3.62
C VAL A 325 1.43 -20.94 -4.27
N VAL A 326 1.60 -21.11 -5.58
CA VAL A 326 1.09 -22.24 -6.35
C VAL A 326 2.24 -23.02 -6.96
N MET A 327 2.23 -24.34 -6.80
CA MET A 327 3.19 -25.26 -7.40
C MET A 327 2.42 -26.33 -8.15
N GLY A 328 2.51 -26.32 -9.49
CA GLY A 328 1.65 -27.17 -10.31
C GLY A 328 0.19 -26.76 -10.18
N ASP A 329 -0.65 -27.68 -9.71
CA ASP A 329 -2.07 -27.50 -9.44
C ASP A 329 -2.40 -27.32 -7.95
N GLU A 330 -1.41 -27.38 -7.05
CA GLU A 330 -1.59 -27.23 -5.60
C GLU A 330 -1.13 -25.85 -5.10
N ALA A 331 -1.68 -25.43 -3.97
CA ALA A 331 -1.32 -24.20 -3.27
C ALA A 331 -0.67 -24.47 -1.91
N VAL A 332 0.19 -23.55 -1.48
CA VAL A 332 0.74 -23.48 -0.12
C VAL A 332 0.48 -22.06 0.41
N LEU A 333 0.01 -21.96 1.65
CA LEU A 333 -0.17 -20.69 2.35
C LEU A 333 1.00 -20.46 3.30
N LEU A 334 1.78 -19.41 3.02
CA LEU A 334 2.93 -18.98 3.79
C LEU A 334 2.56 -17.77 4.67
N PRO A 335 3.07 -17.68 5.90
CA PRO A 335 2.73 -16.58 6.79
C PRO A 335 3.21 -15.25 6.23
N ARG A 336 2.41 -14.18 6.37
CA ARG A 336 2.70 -12.84 5.80
C ARG A 336 4.13 -12.33 6.06
N SER A 337 4.71 -12.71 7.20
CA SER A 337 6.08 -12.32 7.59
C SER A 337 7.16 -12.81 6.63
N VAL A 338 6.90 -13.79 5.76
CA VAL A 338 7.84 -14.18 4.68
C VAL A 338 8.15 -13.02 3.72
N ASN A 339 7.26 -12.03 3.62
CA ASN A 339 7.47 -10.86 2.78
C ASN A 339 8.63 -9.99 3.26
N GLY A 340 9.09 -10.14 4.52
CA GLY A 340 10.34 -9.55 4.98
C GLY A 340 11.58 -10.04 4.20
N PHE A 341 11.46 -11.16 3.50
CA PHE A 341 12.51 -11.75 2.65
C PHE A 341 12.25 -11.55 1.15
N ALA A 342 11.33 -10.65 0.77
CA ALA A 342 10.86 -10.47 -0.61
C ALA A 342 11.96 -10.41 -1.70
N PRO A 343 13.12 -9.73 -1.50
CA PRO A 343 14.16 -9.66 -2.52
C PRO A 343 14.73 -11.02 -2.96
N ARG A 344 14.69 -12.03 -2.06
CA ARG A 344 15.19 -13.38 -2.33
C ARG A 344 14.08 -14.42 -2.43
N LEU A 345 12.92 -14.17 -1.82
CA LEU A 345 11.80 -15.11 -1.78
C LEU A 345 11.37 -15.59 -3.17
N GLN A 346 11.15 -14.66 -4.09
CA GLN A 346 10.67 -15.00 -5.43
C GLN A 346 11.66 -15.84 -6.25
N PRO A 347 12.96 -15.49 -6.35
CA PRO A 347 13.96 -16.36 -6.95
C PRO A 347 14.02 -17.76 -6.37
N GLU A 348 13.92 -17.91 -5.05
CA GLU A 348 13.94 -19.23 -4.40
C GLU A 348 12.69 -20.04 -4.75
N LEU A 349 11.50 -19.42 -4.71
CA LEU A 349 10.25 -20.05 -5.12
C LEU A 349 10.28 -20.50 -6.58
N ALA A 350 10.78 -19.64 -7.48
CA ALA A 350 10.89 -19.96 -8.90
C ALA A 350 11.79 -21.18 -9.17
N ARG A 351 12.91 -21.32 -8.45
CA ARG A 351 13.79 -22.52 -8.54
C ARG A 351 13.10 -23.80 -8.07
N MET A 352 12.10 -23.68 -7.19
CA MET A 352 11.29 -24.81 -6.73
C MET A 352 10.09 -25.09 -7.64
N GLY A 353 9.87 -24.30 -8.71
CA GLY A 353 8.67 -24.41 -9.54
C GLY A 353 7.42 -23.84 -8.87
N ALA A 354 7.56 -23.01 -7.83
CA ALA A 354 6.47 -22.36 -7.14
C ALA A 354 6.31 -20.90 -7.60
N ALA A 355 5.11 -20.54 -8.04
CA ALA A 355 4.75 -19.19 -8.45
C ALA A 355 4.05 -18.45 -7.29
N LEU A 356 4.40 -17.19 -7.09
CA LEU A 356 3.71 -16.32 -6.13
C LEU A 356 2.33 -15.94 -6.67
N VAL A 357 1.33 -15.94 -5.81
CA VAL A 357 0.01 -15.38 -6.10
C VAL A 357 0.05 -13.90 -5.73
N ASP A 358 -0.03 -13.02 -6.73
CA ASP A 358 0.10 -11.57 -6.55
C ASP A 358 -1.19 -10.89 -6.05
N VAL A 359 -1.88 -11.54 -5.12
CA VAL A 359 -3.09 -11.06 -4.47
C VAL A 359 -2.78 -10.86 -2.99
N GLU A 360 -2.94 -9.64 -2.45
CA GLU A 360 -2.61 -9.35 -1.05
C GLU A 360 -3.49 -10.13 -0.06
N ARG A 361 -4.73 -10.42 -0.46
CA ARG A 361 -5.72 -11.11 0.37
C ARG A 361 -6.33 -12.29 -0.38
N PRO A 362 -5.57 -13.38 -0.56
CA PRO A 362 -6.09 -14.54 -1.27
C PRO A 362 -7.33 -15.08 -0.56
N VAL A 363 -8.25 -15.63 -1.35
CA VAL A 363 -9.48 -16.24 -0.84
C VAL A 363 -9.24 -17.72 -0.62
N VAL A 364 -9.60 -18.22 0.55
CA VAL A 364 -9.58 -19.64 0.90
C VAL A 364 -11.00 -20.12 1.04
N ASP A 365 -11.35 -21.16 0.30
CA ASP A 365 -12.58 -21.93 0.50
C ASP A 365 -12.30 -23.02 1.54
N LEU A 366 -12.80 -22.81 2.76
CA LEU A 366 -12.57 -23.72 3.89
C LEU A 366 -13.35 -25.04 3.71
N ASP A 367 -14.47 -25.02 2.98
CA ASP A 367 -15.25 -26.23 2.73
C ASP A 367 -14.51 -27.15 1.75
N ALA A 368 -13.98 -26.57 0.68
CA ALA A 368 -13.22 -27.30 -0.34
C ALA A 368 -11.74 -27.51 0.02
N GLY A 369 -11.20 -26.79 1.00
CA GLY A 369 -9.77 -26.82 1.32
C GLY A 369 -8.90 -26.29 0.17
N CYS A 370 -9.37 -25.29 -0.57
CA CYS A 370 -8.67 -24.77 -1.74
C CYS A 370 -8.47 -23.26 -1.70
N LEU A 371 -7.37 -22.80 -2.28
CA LEU A 371 -7.12 -21.42 -2.64
C LEU A 371 -7.98 -21.09 -3.85
N VAL A 372 -8.66 -19.96 -3.80
CA VAL A 372 -9.44 -19.39 -4.91
C VAL A 372 -8.72 -18.16 -5.40
N VAL A 373 -8.12 -18.25 -6.59
CA VAL A 373 -7.59 -17.10 -7.31
C VAL A 373 -8.72 -16.59 -8.20
N GLU A 374 -9.35 -15.49 -7.78
CA GLU A 374 -10.50 -14.92 -8.50
C GLU A 374 -10.07 -14.33 -9.85
N PRO A 375 -10.92 -14.38 -10.88
CA PRO A 375 -10.69 -13.62 -12.11
C PRO A 375 -10.75 -12.11 -11.82
N LEU A 376 -9.94 -11.35 -12.55
CA LEU A 376 -9.92 -9.89 -12.46
C LEU A 376 -11.26 -9.30 -12.91
N ARG A 377 -11.83 -8.40 -12.12
CA ARG A 377 -13.15 -7.79 -12.34
C ARG A 377 -13.06 -6.34 -12.78
N THR A 378 -12.07 -5.61 -12.28
CA THR A 378 -11.81 -4.22 -12.64
C THR A 378 -11.70 -4.15 -14.16
N LYS A 379 -12.54 -3.33 -14.79
CA LYS A 379 -12.56 -3.19 -16.25
C LYS A 379 -11.19 -2.72 -16.73
N HIS A 380 -10.58 -3.48 -17.63
CA HIS A 380 -9.26 -3.19 -18.18
C HIS A 380 -9.13 -3.72 -19.62
N ASN A 381 -8.09 -3.28 -20.32
CA ASN A 381 -7.71 -3.82 -21.63
C ASN A 381 -6.96 -5.16 -21.47
N VAL A 382 -7.70 -6.27 -21.60
CA VAL A 382 -7.17 -7.64 -21.47
C VAL A 382 -6.08 -7.94 -22.50
N GLU A 383 -6.27 -7.49 -23.75
CA GLU A 383 -5.32 -7.73 -24.85
C GLU A 383 -3.97 -7.05 -24.58
N LEU A 384 -3.99 -5.82 -24.04
CA LEU A 384 -2.76 -5.14 -23.64
C LEU A 384 -2.04 -5.90 -22.53
N VAL A 385 -2.75 -6.34 -21.48
CA VAL A 385 -2.14 -7.10 -20.38
C VAL A 385 -1.53 -8.41 -20.89
N GLN A 386 -2.18 -9.09 -21.83
CA GLN A 386 -1.63 -10.28 -22.48
C GLN A 386 -0.36 -9.96 -23.28
N ARG A 387 -0.37 -8.91 -24.12
CA ARG A 387 0.82 -8.48 -24.87
C ARG A 387 1.99 -8.12 -23.95
N LEU A 388 1.71 -7.44 -22.83
CA LEU A 388 2.71 -7.16 -21.80
C LEU A 388 3.32 -8.45 -21.23
N ALA A 389 2.51 -9.49 -21.05
CA ALA A 389 2.98 -10.79 -20.56
C ALA A 389 3.83 -11.50 -21.61
N ASP A 390 3.42 -11.47 -22.87
CA ASP A 390 4.12 -12.11 -23.99
C ASP A 390 5.46 -11.42 -24.31
N SER A 391 5.56 -10.11 -24.05
CA SER A 391 6.79 -9.33 -24.23
C SER A 391 7.80 -9.50 -23.10
N ALA A 392 7.41 -10.12 -21.98
CA ALA A 392 8.27 -10.25 -20.82
C ALA A 392 9.44 -11.20 -21.10
N PRO A 393 10.68 -10.84 -20.72
CA PRO A 393 11.81 -11.72 -20.92
C PRO A 393 11.65 -12.99 -20.09
N GLU A 394 11.97 -14.15 -20.69
CA GLU A 394 12.06 -15.39 -19.94
C GLU A 394 13.06 -15.23 -18.78
N SER A 395 12.64 -15.64 -17.58
CA SER A 395 13.43 -15.49 -16.36
C SER A 395 13.36 -16.76 -15.53
N ALA A 396 14.50 -17.43 -15.35
CA ALA A 396 14.59 -18.57 -14.43
C ALA A 396 14.40 -18.16 -12.95
N LEU A 397 14.39 -16.85 -12.65
CA LEU A 397 14.22 -16.28 -11.31
C LEU A 397 12.78 -15.83 -11.04
N GLU A 398 11.87 -15.99 -12.00
CA GLU A 398 10.49 -15.55 -11.90
C GLU A 398 9.58 -16.40 -12.78
N LEU A 399 8.61 -17.07 -12.16
CA LEU A 399 7.57 -17.78 -12.90
C LEU A 399 6.47 -16.82 -13.36
N PRO A 400 5.71 -17.18 -14.40
CA PRO A 400 4.54 -16.43 -14.82
C PRO A 400 3.53 -16.20 -13.68
N PRO A 401 2.70 -15.14 -13.76
CA PRO A 401 1.64 -14.92 -12.80
C PRO A 401 0.71 -16.13 -12.68
N VAL A 402 0.23 -16.41 -11.47
CA VAL A 402 -0.77 -17.46 -11.25
C VAL A 402 -2.10 -17.07 -11.90
N GLU A 403 -2.67 -18.00 -12.66
CA GLU A 403 -3.95 -17.79 -13.34
C GLU A 403 -5.14 -17.90 -12.38
N SER A 404 -6.30 -17.38 -12.80
CA SER A 404 -7.53 -17.53 -12.03
C SER A 404 -7.94 -19.00 -11.97
N GLY A 405 -8.31 -19.50 -10.80
CA GLY A 405 -8.62 -20.90 -10.61
C GLY A 405 -8.83 -21.31 -9.16
N ARG A 406 -9.02 -22.61 -8.96
CA ARG A 406 -9.09 -23.25 -7.64
C ARG A 406 -7.93 -24.22 -7.51
N TYR A 407 -7.14 -24.04 -6.47
CA TYR A 407 -5.92 -24.80 -6.21
C TYR A 407 -6.04 -25.48 -4.84
N PRO A 408 -6.10 -26.82 -4.75
CA PRO A 408 -6.12 -27.52 -3.47
C PRO A 408 -4.96 -27.06 -2.59
N ILE A 409 -5.24 -26.68 -1.34
CA ILE A 409 -4.19 -26.22 -0.43
C ILE A 409 -3.57 -27.45 0.22
N ARG A 410 -2.29 -27.63 -0.05
CA ARG A 410 -1.46 -28.69 0.49
C ARG A 410 -1.12 -28.45 1.96
N SER A 411 -0.76 -27.21 2.28
CA SER A 411 -0.35 -26.83 3.63
C SER A 411 -0.60 -25.35 3.90
N TRP A 412 -0.83 -25.04 5.19
CA TRP A 412 -0.94 -23.70 5.72
C TRP A 412 0.04 -23.56 6.89
N SER A 413 0.97 -22.64 6.76
CA SER A 413 2.14 -22.53 7.64
C SER A 413 2.10 -21.31 8.54
N THR A 414 2.68 -21.41 9.74
CA THR A 414 2.89 -20.31 10.68
C THR A 414 4.38 -20.15 10.93
N LEU A 415 4.86 -18.91 11.09
CA LEU A 415 6.28 -18.65 11.31
C LEU A 415 6.61 -18.38 12.79
N ARG A 416 7.70 -18.98 13.27
CA ARG A 416 8.24 -18.85 14.62
C ARG A 416 9.76 -18.85 14.60
N ILE A 417 10.38 -18.17 15.55
CA ILE A 417 11.84 -18.25 15.75
C ILE A 417 12.17 -19.57 16.46
N GLY A 418 13.11 -20.35 15.94
CA GLY A 418 13.53 -21.64 16.51
C GLY A 418 14.40 -22.48 15.58
N VAL A 419 14.77 -23.67 16.03
CA VAL A 419 15.72 -24.58 15.34
C VAL A 419 15.05 -25.84 14.77
N ASN A 420 13.73 -25.99 14.92
CA ASN A 420 13.03 -27.24 14.62
C ASN A 420 12.69 -27.45 13.12
N GLY A 421 13.09 -26.54 12.22
CA GLY A 421 12.76 -26.63 10.80
C GLY A 421 11.25 -26.62 10.55
N VAL A 422 10.73 -27.62 9.83
CA VAL A 422 9.29 -27.78 9.57
C VAL A 422 8.72 -28.83 10.51
N THR A 423 7.69 -28.46 11.28
CA THR A 423 7.00 -29.39 12.19
C THR A 423 5.51 -29.50 11.83
N PRO A 424 4.94 -30.71 11.70
CA PRO A 424 3.49 -30.83 11.60
C PRO A 424 2.83 -30.34 12.88
N LEU A 425 1.70 -29.65 12.74
CA LEU A 425 0.85 -29.22 13.86
C LEU A 425 -0.36 -30.14 13.94
N SER A 426 -0.83 -30.43 15.15
CA SER A 426 -2.16 -31.00 15.35
C SER A 426 -3.23 -30.04 14.82
N GLY A 427 -4.43 -30.55 14.52
CA GLY A 427 -5.50 -29.70 14.00
C GLY A 427 -5.87 -28.52 14.91
N ALA A 428 -5.82 -28.73 16.23
CA ALA A 428 -6.05 -27.68 17.22
C ALA A 428 -4.94 -26.62 17.25
N GLU A 429 -3.67 -27.04 17.19
CA GLU A 429 -2.52 -26.13 17.13
C GLU A 429 -2.52 -25.32 15.83
N ALA A 430 -2.83 -25.96 14.70
CA ALA A 430 -2.96 -25.33 13.40
C ALA A 430 -4.07 -24.26 13.42
N ALA A 431 -5.25 -24.61 13.92
CA ALA A 431 -6.38 -23.68 13.99
C ALA A 431 -6.08 -22.47 14.88
N ALA A 432 -5.48 -22.70 16.05
CA ALA A 432 -5.06 -21.63 16.94
C ALA A 432 -3.98 -20.73 16.31
N ALA A 433 -3.07 -21.31 15.53
CA ALA A 433 -2.00 -20.56 14.87
C ALA A 433 -2.47 -19.72 13.68
N MET A 434 -3.43 -20.20 12.88
CA MET A 434 -3.84 -19.54 11.63
C MET A 434 -5.06 -18.65 11.75
N VAL A 435 -5.82 -18.70 12.85
CA VAL A 435 -7.03 -17.88 12.97
C VAL A 435 -6.75 -16.37 12.89
N SER A 436 -5.57 -15.94 13.36
CA SER A 436 -5.12 -14.54 13.25
C SER A 436 -4.81 -14.11 11.81
N SER A 437 -4.61 -15.07 10.90
CA SER A 437 -4.42 -14.77 9.48
C SER A 437 -5.73 -14.48 8.75
N VAL A 438 -6.88 -14.83 9.33
CA VAL A 438 -8.19 -14.56 8.70
C VAL A 438 -8.49 -13.06 8.77
N PHE A 439 -8.62 -12.43 7.60
CA PHE A 439 -8.86 -11.00 7.48
C PHE A 439 -10.34 -10.66 7.67
N LYS A 440 -10.65 -9.66 8.52
CA LYS A 440 -11.99 -9.11 8.81
C LYS A 440 -13.07 -10.19 8.97
N THR A 441 -13.33 -10.60 10.22
CA THR A 441 -14.39 -11.57 10.52
C THR A 441 -15.60 -10.87 11.13
N GLY A 442 -16.76 -10.96 10.47
CA GLY A 442 -18.03 -10.47 11.04
C GLY A 442 -18.47 -11.28 12.27
N GLU A 443 -18.06 -12.55 12.33
CA GLU A 443 -18.35 -13.47 13.43
C GLU A 443 -17.08 -14.24 13.85
N PRO A 444 -16.22 -13.67 14.72
CA PRO A 444 -14.93 -14.28 15.07
C PRO A 444 -15.05 -15.71 15.61
N ALA A 445 -16.06 -15.97 16.45
CA ALA A 445 -16.29 -17.29 17.03
C ALA A 445 -16.68 -18.33 15.98
N GLN A 446 -17.45 -17.96 14.96
CA GLN A 446 -17.76 -18.84 13.85
C GLN A 446 -16.50 -19.16 13.05
N ARG A 447 -15.65 -18.16 12.77
CA ARG A 447 -14.42 -18.37 12.01
C ARG A 447 -13.40 -19.24 12.71
N VAL A 448 -13.25 -19.12 14.03
CA VAL A 448 -12.45 -20.06 14.83
C VAL A 448 -12.94 -21.50 14.62
N ARG A 449 -14.26 -21.72 14.61
CA ARG A 449 -14.84 -23.07 14.42
C ARG A 449 -14.60 -23.60 13.01
N GLU A 450 -14.86 -22.79 11.97
CA GLU A 450 -14.65 -23.19 10.57
C GLU A 450 -13.19 -23.51 10.27
N VAL A 451 -12.26 -22.67 10.75
CA VAL A 451 -10.81 -22.92 10.64
C VAL A 451 -10.43 -24.18 11.44
N GLY A 452 -11.01 -24.38 12.63
CA GLY A 452 -10.82 -25.60 13.41
C GLY A 452 -11.27 -26.87 12.68
N GLU A 453 -12.43 -26.82 12.04
CA GLU A 453 -13.02 -27.95 11.32
C GLU A 453 -12.20 -28.35 10.10
N VAL A 454 -11.70 -27.39 9.32
CA VAL A 454 -10.90 -27.71 8.12
C VAL A 454 -9.59 -28.43 8.46
N PHE A 455 -8.96 -28.09 9.60
CA PHE A 455 -7.78 -28.82 10.09
C PHE A 455 -8.15 -30.14 10.79
N ALA A 456 -9.25 -30.20 11.54
CA ALA A 456 -9.69 -31.42 12.22
C ALA A 456 -10.12 -32.53 11.25
N THR A 457 -10.67 -32.16 10.10
CA THR A 457 -11.02 -33.09 9.01
C THR A 457 -9.81 -33.57 8.21
N GLY A 458 -8.62 -33.01 8.45
CA GLY A 458 -7.41 -33.31 7.69
C GLY A 458 -7.42 -32.80 6.25
N ARG A 459 -8.41 -31.97 5.87
CA ARG A 459 -8.48 -31.33 4.55
C ARG A 459 -7.30 -30.40 4.33
N LEU A 460 -6.88 -29.70 5.39
CA LEU A 460 -5.69 -28.86 5.41
C LEU A 460 -4.68 -29.36 6.43
N ARG A 461 -3.41 -29.14 6.13
CA ARG A 461 -2.30 -29.46 7.04
C ARG A 461 -1.71 -28.19 7.62
N GLY A 462 -1.67 -28.11 8.93
CA GLY A 462 -0.96 -27.04 9.63
C GLY A 462 0.51 -27.37 9.76
N LEU A 463 1.38 -26.43 9.36
CA LEU A 463 2.82 -26.55 9.54
C LEU A 463 3.37 -25.43 10.42
N GLY A 464 4.23 -25.79 11.37
CA GLY A 464 5.08 -24.87 12.10
C GLY A 464 6.38 -24.66 11.33
N PHE A 465 6.69 -23.41 11.04
CA PHE A 465 7.84 -22.97 10.27
C PHE A 465 8.83 -22.31 11.25
N TRP A 466 9.94 -22.99 11.56
CA TRP A 466 10.93 -22.54 12.56
C TRP A 466 12.26 -22.18 11.91
N TYR A 467 12.78 -20.99 12.22
CA TYR A 467 14.06 -20.48 11.71
C TYR A 467 14.78 -19.63 12.77
N HIS A 468 16.10 -19.49 12.66
CA HIS A 468 16.90 -18.65 13.56
C HIS A 468 17.80 -17.67 12.82
N ASP A 469 17.95 -17.85 11.51
CA ASP A 469 18.66 -16.98 10.60
C ASP A 469 18.06 -17.11 9.18
N GLU A 470 18.54 -16.30 8.24
CA GLU A 470 18.02 -16.29 6.87
C GLU A 470 18.33 -17.60 6.11
N ALA A 471 19.47 -18.24 6.37
CA ALA A 471 19.85 -19.48 5.70
C ALA A 471 18.93 -20.64 6.12
N SER A 472 18.66 -20.76 7.42
CA SER A 472 17.69 -21.71 7.97
C SER A 472 16.28 -21.39 7.49
N PHE A 473 15.88 -20.12 7.37
CA PHE A 473 14.59 -19.74 6.79
C PHE A 473 14.38 -20.35 5.40
N PHE A 474 15.33 -20.18 4.47
CA PHE A 474 15.18 -20.70 3.10
C PHE A 474 15.29 -22.22 3.02
N THR A 475 16.10 -22.83 3.88
CA THR A 475 16.14 -24.31 4.01
C THR A 475 14.78 -24.84 4.47
N THR A 476 14.20 -24.22 5.49
CA THR A 476 12.87 -24.56 5.98
C THR A 476 11.83 -24.31 4.89
N LEU A 477 11.93 -23.21 4.13
CA LEU A 477 10.99 -22.83 3.06
C LEU A 477 10.92 -23.92 2.02
N GLN A 478 12.08 -24.38 1.57
CA GLN A 478 12.19 -25.47 0.63
C GLN A 478 11.56 -26.75 1.16
N ALA A 479 11.80 -27.08 2.43
CA ALA A 479 11.18 -28.23 3.05
C ALA A 479 9.65 -28.11 3.14
N ALA A 480 9.11 -26.93 3.45
CA ALA A 480 7.66 -26.72 3.60
C ALA A 480 6.93 -26.70 2.25
N VAL A 481 7.50 -26.02 1.26
CA VAL A 481 6.95 -25.90 -0.09
C VAL A 481 7.06 -27.24 -0.83
N GLY A 482 8.19 -27.93 -0.71
CA GLY A 482 8.43 -29.25 -1.29
C GLY A 482 7.87 -30.43 -0.49
N TRP A 483 7.17 -30.19 0.62
CA TRP A 483 6.75 -31.24 1.55
C TRP A 483 5.76 -32.23 0.94
N THR A 484 6.23 -33.33 0.36
CA THR A 484 5.38 -34.43 -0.11
C THR A 484 4.91 -35.27 1.05
N HIS A 485 3.67 -35.76 0.98
CA HIS A 485 3.17 -36.77 1.89
C HIS A 485 4.03 -38.03 1.71
N SER A 486 5.11 -38.18 2.47
CA SER A 486 5.70 -39.50 2.66
C SER A 486 4.67 -40.31 3.43
N GLU A 487 4.23 -41.43 2.87
CA GLU A 487 3.26 -42.36 3.45
C GLU A 487 3.72 -42.93 4.82
N ASP A 488 4.94 -42.63 5.27
CA ASP A 488 5.60 -43.21 6.44
C ASP A 488 5.19 -42.63 7.82
N THR A 489 4.08 -41.90 7.94
CA THR A 489 3.62 -41.36 9.24
C THR A 489 2.13 -41.61 9.53
N ALA A 490 1.59 -42.74 9.06
CA ALA A 490 0.33 -43.31 9.54
C ALA A 490 0.58 -44.34 10.66
#